data_AF-A0A2I0HIY7-F1
#
_entry.id   AF-A0A2I0HIY7-F1
#
_cell.length_a   1.000
_cell.length_b   1.000
_cell.length_c   1.000
_cell.angle_alpha   90.00
_cell.angle_beta   90.00
_cell.angle_gamma   90.00
#
_symmetry.space_group_name_H-M   'P 1'
#
loop_
_entity.id
_entity.type
_entity.pdbx_description
1 polymer ?
#
loop_
_entity_poly.entity_id
_entity_poly.type
_entity_poly.pdbx_seq_one_letter_code
_entity_poly.pdbx_strand_id
1 'polypeptide(L)'
;MPCEICSRQRMLISLILLLFFPHPTHVYSARLEHFDTSQISRTFPTVASMGPKPRPVHYFELTKPHRSDHLAPSCAHSISLLTSATARYSPPSGCSTPWSHVALQVWGTPGLSSRQFLSDPLPNLNDVTALWLDGAELIRMSPPQSTQDGLEVFWEVRKDVTRFTSLLEKSNLSLTLTSLRTRGNESFSVSPASYQVNVSIFYYNYKYLSRSSESSMTSETIMSCEGALKGGGGLYDPPPDLVIPLSNKKNQDEGLWFQIESEFDVRSVGLEMPSNTMRAILELFVSSDGDDEFWPSHRPNSIPRANHFSSKHESGAFKEVFVMIDGKIVGSEVPFPVIFPGSINPLFWEPIVAIGAFDHPTYDIDLTPFLESMIDGETHEFGIGVSRSNPFWLKSEFKGFERRLELRARRKSRFTGWVLSSEGNFTTRVSQETELKNSIRFDLSGRYMEIKHEIESEREVQVETETGQLFSLVTMKRKYPMSVTSYYTMRRPDRSTYYSGSANVTMKEKLVRGKRSRVYHNSQSTCGWVTVKDEMVVGGSARTEQNLKYRDGVSGGGCCIREAAAQNGRLLKDEASYLCGSSSSTSSSAI
;
A
#
# COMPACT_ATOMS: atom_id res chain seq x y z
N MET A 1 -34.17 48.60 -43.54
CA MET A 1 -33.21 49.22 -42.60
C MET A 1 -33.80 49.11 -41.20
N PRO A 2 -33.07 48.84 -40.11
CA PRO A 2 -31.74 48.23 -39.87
C PRO A 2 -31.83 46.89 -39.05
N CYS A 3 -30.83 45.98 -39.13
CA CYS A 3 -29.89 45.49 -38.06
C CYS A 3 -30.53 44.85 -36.79
N GLU A 4 -30.16 43.69 -36.21
CA GLU A 4 -28.86 43.08 -35.79
C GLU A 4 -29.08 41.58 -35.38
N ILE A 5 -28.26 40.59 -35.81
CA ILE A 5 -27.07 39.95 -35.16
C ILE A 5 -27.32 38.81 -34.12
N CYS A 6 -26.68 37.66 -34.43
CA CYS A 6 -26.19 36.52 -33.62
C CYS A 6 -27.15 35.47 -33.01
N SER A 7 -27.46 34.43 -33.81
CA SER A 7 -27.53 33.05 -33.35
C SER A 7 -26.25 32.32 -33.81
N ARG A 8 -25.39 31.88 -32.88
CA ARG A 8 -24.28 30.97 -33.17
C ARG A 8 -24.67 29.54 -32.79
N GLN A 9 -25.11 28.78 -33.78
CA GLN A 9 -24.93 27.33 -33.81
C GLN A 9 -23.43 27.02 -33.96
N ARG A 10 -22.89 26.12 -33.13
CA ARG A 10 -21.58 25.51 -33.37
C ARG A 10 -21.80 24.26 -34.21
N MET A 11 -21.47 24.37 -35.49
CA MET A 11 -21.42 23.28 -36.45
C MET A 11 -20.07 22.55 -36.33
N LEU A 12 -20.14 21.23 -36.43
CA LEU A 12 -19.05 20.27 -36.31
C LEU A 12 -18.14 20.34 -37.55
N ILE A 13 -16.83 20.57 -37.35
CA ILE A 13 -15.80 20.35 -38.39
C ILE A 13 -15.00 19.13 -37.97
N SER A 14 -15.19 18.02 -38.69
CA SER A 14 -14.38 16.81 -38.58
C SER A 14 -13.11 17.00 -39.41
N LEU A 15 -11.95 17.10 -38.76
CA LEU A 15 -10.64 17.11 -39.40
C LEU A 15 -9.94 15.78 -39.13
N ILE A 16 -9.90 14.90 -40.15
CA ILE A 16 -9.09 13.69 -40.15
C ILE A 16 -7.67 14.10 -40.51
N LEU A 17 -6.76 14.08 -39.53
CA LEU A 17 -5.32 14.22 -39.75
C LEU A 17 -4.72 12.82 -39.95
N LEU A 18 -4.58 12.43 -41.22
CA LEU A 18 -3.65 11.37 -41.63
C LEU A 18 -2.25 11.98 -41.68
N LEU A 19 -1.49 11.85 -40.59
CA LEU A 19 -0.05 12.14 -40.60
C LEU A 19 0.69 10.93 -41.19
N PHE A 20 0.99 11.02 -42.50
CA PHE A 20 2.11 10.30 -43.09
C PHE A 20 3.40 10.92 -42.57
N PHE A 21 4.14 10.21 -41.71
CA PHE A 21 5.54 10.53 -41.43
C PHE A 21 6.44 9.79 -42.44
N PRO A 22 7.32 10.50 -43.17
CA PRO A 22 8.35 9.86 -43.97
C PRO A 22 9.39 9.23 -43.03
N HIS A 23 9.87 8.04 -43.42
CA HIS A 23 10.99 7.36 -42.79
C HIS A 23 12.22 8.29 -42.70
N PRO A 24 12.86 8.42 -41.53
CA PRO A 24 14.30 8.57 -41.48
C PRO A 24 14.92 7.17 -41.41
N THR A 25 15.51 6.73 -42.52
CA THR A 25 16.56 5.72 -42.49
C THR A 25 17.76 6.31 -41.73
N HIS A 26 17.84 6.04 -40.44
CA HIS A 26 19.09 6.16 -39.70
C HIS A 26 19.45 4.79 -39.14
N VAL A 27 20.43 4.18 -39.81
CA VAL A 27 21.19 3.04 -39.34
C VAL A 27 21.91 3.47 -38.06
N TYR A 28 21.43 3.00 -36.91
CA TYR A 28 22.26 2.83 -35.73
C TYR A 28 22.65 1.35 -35.65
N SER A 29 23.93 1.09 -35.89
CA SER A 29 24.57 -0.19 -35.61
C SER A 29 24.61 -0.37 -34.10
N ALA A 30 23.61 -1.07 -33.55
CA ALA A 30 23.72 -1.67 -32.22
C ALA A 30 24.40 -3.02 -32.41
N ARG A 31 25.70 -3.07 -32.10
CA ARG A 31 26.50 -4.29 -32.03
C ARG A 31 25.85 -5.20 -30.98
N LEU A 32 25.20 -6.29 -31.40
CA LEU A 32 24.93 -7.43 -30.53
C LEU A 32 26.29 -7.91 -30.00
N GLU A 33 26.57 -7.73 -28.72
CA GLU A 33 27.56 -8.55 -28.07
C GLU A 33 27.04 -9.98 -28.09
N HIS A 34 27.58 -10.78 -29.02
CA HIS A 34 27.49 -12.22 -29.00
C HIS A 34 27.97 -12.70 -27.64
N PHE A 35 27.07 -13.25 -26.84
CA PHE A 35 27.45 -14.07 -25.70
C PHE A 35 28.00 -15.38 -26.27
N ASP A 36 29.33 -15.47 -26.30
CA ASP A 36 30.07 -16.66 -26.73
C ASP A 36 29.72 -17.83 -25.80
N THR A 37 29.06 -18.83 -26.37
CA THR A 37 28.61 -20.05 -25.68
C THR A 37 29.69 -21.14 -25.62
N SER A 38 30.94 -20.83 -25.99
CA SER A 38 32.02 -21.83 -26.08
C SER A 38 32.92 -21.97 -24.84
N GLN A 39 32.65 -21.27 -23.73
CA GLN A 39 33.48 -21.36 -22.50
C GLN A 39 32.87 -22.16 -21.32
N ILE A 40 31.77 -22.89 -21.52
CA ILE A 40 31.30 -23.85 -20.49
C ILE A 40 32.05 -25.19 -20.68
N SER A 41 33.35 -25.18 -20.42
CA SER A 41 34.13 -26.41 -20.23
C SER A 41 34.33 -26.67 -18.74
N ARG A 42 33.60 -27.68 -18.28
CA ARG A 42 33.94 -28.65 -17.22
C ARG A 42 34.73 -28.11 -16.02
N THR A 43 34.01 -27.85 -14.94
CA THR A 43 34.38 -28.35 -13.61
C THR A 43 33.08 -28.61 -12.85
N PHE A 44 32.68 -29.88 -12.76
CA PHE A 44 31.69 -30.31 -11.78
C PHE A 44 32.37 -30.33 -10.41
N PRO A 45 31.95 -29.54 -9.41
CA PRO A 45 32.32 -29.83 -8.04
C PRO A 45 31.58 -31.10 -7.64
N THR A 46 32.35 -32.11 -7.28
CA THR A 46 31.90 -33.35 -6.67
C THR A 46 31.07 -33.02 -5.43
N VAL A 47 29.98 -33.78 -5.24
CA VAL A 47 29.14 -33.78 -4.05
C VAL A 47 30.01 -33.82 -2.79
N ALA A 48 30.00 -32.73 -2.00
CA ALA A 48 30.62 -32.67 -0.69
C ALA A 48 29.77 -31.82 0.27
N SER A 49 29.25 -32.52 1.29
CA SER A 49 28.78 -32.10 2.60
C SER A 49 27.71 -31.01 2.71
N MET A 50 26.64 -31.35 3.45
CA MET A 50 25.70 -30.44 4.11
C MET A 50 26.40 -29.14 4.52
N GLY A 51 25.95 -28.03 3.91
CA GLY A 51 26.44 -26.69 4.23
C GLY A 51 26.17 -26.31 5.69
N PRO A 52 26.77 -25.21 6.18
CA PRO A 52 26.55 -24.72 7.54
C PRO A 52 25.05 -24.47 7.78
N LYS A 53 24.60 -24.72 9.03
CA LYS A 53 23.21 -24.47 9.47
C LYS A 53 22.71 -23.12 8.92
N PRO A 54 21.47 -23.06 8.42
CA PRO A 54 20.92 -21.81 7.89
C PRO A 54 20.95 -20.71 8.97
N ARG A 55 21.43 -19.51 8.63
CA ARG A 55 21.44 -18.36 9.55
C ARG A 55 20.04 -17.73 9.60
N PRO A 56 19.57 -17.28 10.77
CA PRO A 56 18.35 -16.48 10.87
C PRO A 56 18.32 -15.33 9.86
N VAL A 57 17.18 -15.15 9.19
CA VAL A 57 16.97 -14.03 8.25
C VAL A 57 15.97 -13.06 8.90
N HIS A 58 16.39 -11.80 9.01
CA HIS A 58 15.55 -10.72 9.52
C HIS A 58 14.95 -9.94 8.35
N TYR A 59 13.66 -10.15 8.09
CA TYR A 59 12.90 -9.44 7.07
C TYR A 59 12.41 -8.10 7.61
N PHE A 60 12.45 -7.07 6.77
CA PHE A 60 11.96 -5.75 7.14
C PHE A 60 11.42 -5.02 5.92
N GLU A 61 10.47 -4.11 6.15
CA GLU A 61 10.00 -3.17 5.15
C GLU A 61 10.75 -1.84 5.26
N LEU A 62 11.24 -1.32 4.13
CA LEU A 62 11.88 -0.01 4.10
C LEU A 62 10.85 1.12 4.18
N THR A 63 10.54 1.55 5.40
CA THR A 63 9.63 2.67 5.67
C THR A 63 10.38 3.97 5.98
N LYS A 64 9.66 5.10 6.00
CA LYS A 64 10.20 6.35 6.54
C LYS A 64 10.57 6.13 8.01
N PRO A 65 11.73 6.63 8.47
CA PRO A 65 12.05 6.65 9.89
C PRO A 65 10.94 7.37 10.65
N HIS A 66 10.56 6.81 11.79
CA HIS A 66 9.61 7.45 12.69
C HIS A 66 10.33 8.58 13.40
N ARG A 67 9.63 9.71 13.60
CA ARG A 67 10.20 10.87 14.33
C ARG A 67 10.66 10.50 15.74
N SER A 68 10.09 9.43 16.27
CA SER A 68 10.35 8.86 17.58
C SER A 68 11.49 7.83 17.61
N ASP A 69 12.11 7.47 16.48
CA ASP A 69 13.18 6.45 16.45
C ASP A 69 14.39 6.82 17.31
N HIS A 70 14.65 8.12 17.52
CA HIS A 70 15.75 8.61 18.34
C HIS A 70 15.33 9.05 19.74
N LEU A 71 14.04 8.92 20.10
CA LEU A 71 13.48 9.45 21.33
C LEU A 71 13.17 8.31 22.29
N ALA A 72 13.45 8.53 23.58
CA ALA A 72 12.98 7.65 24.62
C ALA A 72 11.46 7.81 24.78
N PRO A 73 10.68 6.71 24.77
CA PRO A 73 9.24 6.78 25.01
C PRO A 73 8.96 7.22 26.46
N SER A 74 7.89 7.98 26.65
CA SER A 74 7.42 8.35 27.99
C SER A 74 6.87 7.14 28.75
N CYS A 75 6.23 6.22 28.03
CA CYS A 75 5.86 4.91 28.53
C CYS A 75 5.79 3.91 27.38
N ALA A 76 5.83 2.61 27.70
CA ALA A 76 5.68 1.53 26.73
C ALA A 76 4.77 0.44 27.30
N HIS A 77 4.05 -0.24 26.42
CA HIS A 77 3.23 -1.40 26.74
C HIS A 77 3.53 -2.53 25.76
N SER A 78 3.86 -3.72 26.25
CA SER A 78 4.18 -4.87 25.42
C SER A 78 3.27 -6.05 25.75
N ILE A 79 2.70 -6.68 24.72
CA ILE A 79 1.80 -7.82 24.80
C ILE A 79 2.29 -8.86 23.80
N SER A 80 2.49 -10.10 24.26
CA SER A 80 2.79 -11.24 23.39
C SER A 80 1.51 -12.01 23.07
N LEU A 81 1.29 -12.30 21.79
CA LEU A 81 0.13 -12.99 21.24
C LEU A 81 0.59 -14.13 20.32
N LEU A 82 -0.21 -15.19 20.24
CA LEU A 82 -0.14 -16.13 19.12
C LEU A 82 -0.98 -15.58 17.96
N THR A 83 -0.75 -16.04 16.73
CA THR A 83 -1.66 -15.70 15.63
C THR A 83 -3.08 -16.19 15.93
N SER A 84 -4.07 -15.35 15.65
CA SER A 84 -5.49 -15.60 15.94
C SER A 84 -5.78 -15.74 17.44
N ALA A 85 -5.21 -14.84 18.24
CA ALA A 85 -5.41 -14.74 19.68
C ALA A 85 -5.86 -13.34 20.10
N THR A 86 -6.53 -13.26 21.26
CA THR A 86 -6.98 -12.02 21.88
C THR A 86 -6.36 -11.85 23.27
N ALA A 87 -5.92 -10.65 23.59
CA ALA A 87 -5.53 -10.24 24.94
C ALA A 87 -6.32 -9.00 25.39
N ARG A 88 -6.23 -8.69 26.68
CA ARG A 88 -6.76 -7.43 27.23
C ARG A 88 -5.71 -6.34 27.09
N TYR A 89 -6.16 -5.16 26.66
CA TYR A 89 -5.35 -3.96 26.59
C TYR A 89 -5.85 -2.93 27.61
N SER A 90 -4.91 -2.26 28.28
CA SER A 90 -5.13 -1.02 29.03
C SER A 90 -3.85 -0.19 28.96
N PRO A 91 -3.94 1.15 28.85
CA PRO A 91 -2.74 1.99 28.83
C PRO A 91 -1.95 1.82 30.14
N PRO A 92 -0.60 1.92 30.09
CA PRO A 92 0.23 1.79 31.28
C PRO A 92 -0.14 2.78 32.39
N SER A 93 -0.20 2.31 33.63
CA SER A 93 -0.42 3.17 34.80
C SER A 93 0.67 4.24 34.91
N GLY A 94 0.28 5.50 35.11
CA GLY A 94 1.23 6.61 35.23
C GLY A 94 1.68 7.21 33.89
N CYS A 95 1.11 6.78 32.77
CA CYS A 95 1.36 7.41 31.47
C CYS A 95 0.42 8.60 31.24
N SER A 96 0.94 9.83 31.35
CA SER A 96 0.14 11.04 31.23
C SER A 96 -0.34 11.30 29.80
N THR A 97 -1.65 11.39 29.63
CA THR A 97 -2.35 11.82 28.42
C THR A 97 -2.52 13.36 28.41
N PRO A 98 -2.77 13.99 27.25
CA PRO A 98 -2.78 13.42 25.91
C PRO A 98 -1.36 13.12 25.40
N TRP A 99 -1.23 12.08 24.57
CA TRP A 99 0.04 11.75 23.93
C TRP A 99 0.21 12.54 22.63
N SER A 100 1.39 13.11 22.42
CA SER A 100 1.73 13.84 21.20
C SER A 100 2.06 12.93 20.02
N HIS A 101 2.46 11.68 20.30
CA HIS A 101 2.75 10.67 19.30
C HIS A 101 2.64 9.28 19.92
N VAL A 102 2.14 8.32 19.14
CA VAL A 102 2.10 6.91 19.52
C VAL A 102 2.66 6.06 18.37
N ALA A 103 3.64 5.22 18.68
CA ALA A 103 4.22 4.28 17.73
C ALA A 103 3.86 2.84 18.12
N LEU A 104 3.37 2.07 17.15
CA LEU A 104 3.14 0.64 17.25
C LEU A 104 4.34 -0.09 16.64
N GLN A 105 4.90 -1.07 17.33
CA GLN A 105 5.91 -1.98 16.83
C GLN A 105 5.38 -3.40 16.96
N VAL A 106 5.45 -4.17 15.87
CA VAL A 106 5.03 -5.56 15.83
C VAL A 106 6.19 -6.35 15.27
N TRP A 107 6.62 -7.39 16.01
CA TRP A 107 7.61 -8.33 15.50
C TRP A 107 7.16 -9.76 15.72
N GLY A 108 7.49 -10.63 14.78
CA GLY A 108 7.06 -12.02 14.78
C GLY A 108 8.22 -13.00 14.64
N THR A 109 8.05 -14.16 15.26
CA THR A 109 8.95 -15.33 15.17
C THR A 109 8.15 -16.59 14.90
N PRO A 110 8.70 -17.59 14.19
CA PRO A 110 7.92 -18.76 13.81
C PRO A 110 7.55 -19.56 15.07
N GLY A 111 6.29 -19.98 15.20
CA GLY A 111 5.81 -20.76 16.34
C GLY A 111 6.39 -22.19 16.36
N LEU A 112 6.46 -22.83 17.53
CA LEU A 112 7.01 -24.19 17.69
C LEU A 112 6.26 -25.26 16.83
N SER A 113 4.97 -25.05 16.55
CA SER A 113 4.11 -25.90 15.72
C SER A 113 4.29 -25.71 14.20
N SER A 114 4.99 -24.65 13.76
CA SER A 114 5.28 -24.42 12.33
C SER A 114 6.11 -25.54 11.70
N ARG A 115 6.77 -26.38 12.51
CA ARG A 115 7.55 -27.54 12.06
C ARG A 115 6.72 -28.73 11.57
N GLN A 116 5.42 -28.79 11.84
CA GLN A 116 4.60 -29.99 11.56
C GLN A 116 3.64 -29.90 10.37
N PHE A 117 3.48 -28.72 9.73
CA PHE A 117 2.55 -28.52 8.61
C PHE A 117 3.26 -28.16 7.29
N LEU A 118 4.50 -28.64 7.10
CA LEU A 118 5.34 -28.35 5.94
C LEU A 118 5.22 -29.38 4.80
N SER A 119 4.17 -30.21 4.80
CA SER A 119 3.98 -31.28 3.80
C SER A 119 3.29 -30.84 2.50
N ASP A 120 2.86 -29.58 2.37
CA ASP A 120 2.35 -29.03 1.11
C ASP A 120 3.28 -27.89 0.61
N PRO A 121 4.21 -28.18 -0.32
CA PRO A 121 5.07 -27.19 -0.96
C PRO A 121 4.32 -26.48 -2.10
N LEU A 122 3.27 -25.73 -1.79
CA LEU A 122 2.54 -24.98 -2.83
C LEU A 122 2.98 -23.51 -2.87
N PRO A 123 3.51 -22.99 -4.00
CA PRO A 123 4.08 -21.64 -4.13
C PRO A 123 3.12 -20.43 -3.98
N ASN A 124 1.90 -20.58 -3.45
CA ASN A 124 0.83 -19.59 -3.57
C ASN A 124 0.01 -19.42 -2.28
N LEU A 125 0.62 -19.55 -1.09
CA LEU A 125 -0.06 -19.31 0.18
C LEU A 125 0.50 -18.05 0.83
N ASN A 126 -0.33 -17.02 0.88
CA ASN A 126 -0.03 -15.79 1.58
C ASN A 126 -0.97 -15.64 2.77
N ASP A 127 -0.39 -15.31 3.92
CA ASP A 127 -1.16 -15.05 5.14
C ASP A 127 -1.37 -13.53 5.22
N VAL A 128 -2.62 -13.08 5.37
CA VAL A 128 -2.93 -11.69 5.72
C VAL A 128 -3.24 -11.63 7.20
N THR A 129 -2.49 -10.81 7.93
CA THR A 129 -2.59 -10.66 9.38
C THR A 129 -2.99 -9.22 9.72
N ALA A 130 -3.93 -9.05 10.64
CA ALA A 130 -4.31 -7.74 11.15
C ALA A 130 -4.37 -7.70 12.67
N LEU A 131 -4.00 -6.55 13.23
CA LEU A 131 -4.10 -6.25 14.65
C LEU A 131 -5.26 -5.28 14.89
N TRP A 132 -6.18 -5.70 15.74
CA TRP A 132 -7.41 -4.98 16.06
C TRP A 132 -7.42 -4.56 17.52
N LEU A 133 -7.85 -3.33 17.81
CA LEU A 133 -8.11 -2.85 19.16
C LEU A 133 -9.60 -2.50 19.27
N ASP A 134 -10.34 -3.28 20.07
CA ASP A 134 -11.80 -3.18 20.24
C ASP A 134 -12.59 -3.15 18.91
N GLY A 135 -12.06 -3.83 17.89
CA GLY A 135 -12.60 -3.87 16.53
C GLY A 135 -12.11 -2.78 15.59
N ALA A 136 -11.29 -1.82 16.05
CA ALA A 136 -10.61 -0.88 15.16
C ALA A 136 -9.31 -1.51 14.65
N GLU A 137 -9.11 -1.56 13.34
CA GLU A 137 -7.88 -2.07 12.76
C GLU A 137 -6.74 -1.05 12.92
N LEU A 138 -5.62 -1.47 13.53
CA LEU A 138 -4.45 -0.61 13.71
C LEU A 138 -3.43 -0.81 12.58
N ILE A 139 -3.24 -2.05 12.15
CA ILE A 139 -2.29 -2.43 11.10
C ILE A 139 -2.73 -3.73 10.41
N ARG A 140 -2.49 -3.79 9.10
CA ARG A 140 -2.65 -4.97 8.25
C ARG A 140 -1.32 -5.28 7.58
N MET A 141 -0.95 -6.55 7.54
CA MET A 141 0.35 -7.02 7.10
C MET A 141 0.27 -8.40 6.44
N SER A 142 1.21 -8.66 5.53
CA SER A 142 1.46 -9.95 4.89
C SER A 142 2.86 -10.42 5.32
N PRO A 143 3.00 -11.11 6.47
CA PRO A 143 4.28 -11.61 6.92
C PRO A 143 4.84 -12.64 5.92
N PRO A 144 6.18 -12.82 5.85
CA PRO A 144 6.79 -13.81 4.97
C PRO A 144 6.36 -15.22 5.37
N GLN A 145 6.45 -16.20 4.46
CA GLN A 145 6.18 -17.60 4.80
C GLN A 145 7.38 -18.20 5.57
N SER A 146 7.11 -19.09 6.54
CA SER A 146 8.16 -19.88 7.18
C SER A 146 8.75 -20.87 6.16
N THR A 147 10.04 -20.79 5.86
CA THR A 147 10.70 -21.66 4.89
C THR A 147 10.88 -23.09 5.42
N GLN A 148 10.86 -24.08 4.52
CA GLN A 148 10.97 -25.52 4.83
C GLN A 148 12.27 -25.91 5.55
N ASP A 149 13.31 -25.07 5.49
CA ASP A 149 14.67 -25.42 5.91
C ASP A 149 14.95 -25.25 7.42
N GLY A 150 13.92 -25.00 8.24
CA GLY A 150 14.10 -24.75 9.68
C GLY A 150 14.89 -23.45 9.97
N LEU A 151 14.95 -22.54 9.00
CA LEU A 151 15.41 -21.17 9.14
C LEU A 151 14.49 -20.43 10.13
N GLU A 152 15.08 -19.87 11.19
CA GLU A 152 14.35 -18.94 12.05
C GLU A 152 14.14 -17.62 11.28
N VAL A 153 12.90 -17.38 10.84
CA VAL A 153 12.49 -16.17 10.13
C VAL A 153 11.98 -15.14 11.12
N PHE A 154 12.64 -14.00 11.19
CA PHE A 154 12.23 -12.87 12.05
C PHE A 154 11.72 -11.75 11.17
N TRP A 155 10.64 -11.09 11.57
CA TRP A 155 10.15 -9.91 10.87
C TRP A 155 9.73 -8.83 11.87
N GLU A 156 9.88 -7.56 11.45
CA GLU A 156 9.53 -6.40 12.26
C GLU A 156 8.86 -5.33 11.39
N VAL A 157 7.83 -4.70 11.95
CA VAL A 157 7.21 -3.49 11.41
C VAL A 157 6.92 -2.48 12.50
N ARG A 158 7.13 -1.21 12.19
CA ARG A 158 6.79 -0.08 13.06
C ARG A 158 5.86 0.88 12.31
N LYS A 159 4.76 1.30 12.95
CA LYS A 159 3.73 2.17 12.39
C LYS A 159 3.38 3.32 13.34
N ASP A 160 3.12 4.49 12.77
CA ASP A 160 2.56 5.61 13.52
C ASP A 160 1.05 5.40 13.69
N VAL A 161 0.60 5.23 14.94
CA VAL A 161 -0.81 5.02 15.29
C VAL A 161 -1.35 6.17 16.12
N THR A 162 -0.73 7.36 16.04
CA THR A 162 -1.14 8.56 16.79
C THR A 162 -2.61 8.93 16.52
N ARG A 163 -3.13 8.62 15.34
CA ARG A 163 -4.55 8.85 15.01
C ARG A 163 -5.53 8.04 15.85
N PHE A 164 -5.09 6.96 16.51
CA PHE A 164 -5.90 6.11 17.38
C PHE A 164 -5.81 6.51 18.86
N THR A 165 -5.23 7.68 19.18
CA THR A 165 -5.00 8.10 20.58
C THR A 165 -6.27 8.07 21.42
N SER A 166 -7.39 8.61 20.94
CA SER A 166 -8.68 8.60 21.66
C SER A 166 -9.22 7.20 21.98
N LEU A 167 -8.82 6.18 21.22
CA LEU A 167 -9.13 4.77 21.50
C LEU A 167 -8.13 4.17 22.48
N LEU A 168 -6.84 4.45 22.30
CA LEU A 168 -5.73 3.93 23.12
C LEU A 168 -5.78 4.44 24.58
N GLU A 169 -6.43 5.57 24.83
CA GLU A 169 -6.67 6.10 26.19
C GLU A 169 -7.68 5.27 26.99
N LYS A 170 -8.53 4.49 26.32
CA LYS A 170 -9.52 3.64 26.99
C LYS A 170 -8.88 2.40 27.57
N SER A 171 -9.42 1.93 28.69
CA SER A 171 -8.98 0.72 29.38
C SER A 171 -9.90 -0.46 29.08
N ASN A 172 -9.41 -1.66 29.40
CA ASN A 172 -10.18 -2.89 29.35
C ASN A 172 -10.73 -3.22 27.94
N LEU A 173 -9.94 -2.93 26.90
CA LEU A 173 -10.26 -3.22 25.50
C LEU A 173 -9.77 -4.61 25.09
N SER A 174 -10.32 -5.18 24.01
CA SER A 174 -9.79 -6.40 23.39
C SER A 174 -8.75 -6.07 22.33
N LEU A 175 -7.51 -6.54 22.50
CA LEU A 175 -6.49 -6.53 21.46
C LEU A 175 -6.46 -7.90 20.78
N THR A 176 -6.91 -7.97 19.53
CA THR A 176 -7.04 -9.22 18.76
C THR A 176 -6.07 -9.21 17.59
N LEU A 177 -5.25 -10.24 17.47
CA LEU A 177 -4.43 -10.48 16.28
C LEU A 177 -5.09 -11.60 15.49
N THR A 178 -5.48 -11.35 14.24
CA THR A 178 -6.11 -12.38 13.39
C THR A 178 -5.27 -12.60 12.14
N SER A 179 -5.07 -13.86 11.75
CA SER A 179 -4.41 -14.24 10.51
C SER A 179 -5.33 -15.09 9.64
N LEU A 180 -5.54 -14.66 8.40
CA LEU A 180 -6.32 -15.35 7.37
C LEU A 180 -5.36 -15.98 6.38
N ARG A 181 -5.59 -17.27 6.07
CA ARG A 181 -4.87 -18.00 5.04
C ARG A 181 -5.85 -18.39 3.94
N THR A 182 -5.60 -17.97 2.72
CA THR A 182 -6.43 -18.32 1.57
C THR A 182 -5.73 -19.29 0.65
N ARG A 183 -6.50 -20.15 -0.01
CA ARG A 183 -6.06 -20.99 -1.12
C ARG A 183 -7.09 -20.91 -2.24
N GLY A 184 -6.83 -20.08 -3.25
CA GLY A 184 -7.80 -19.86 -4.33
C GLY A 184 -9.14 -19.34 -3.77
N ASN A 185 -10.24 -20.04 -4.08
CA ASN A 185 -11.59 -19.68 -3.64
C ASN A 185 -12.01 -20.37 -2.31
N GLU A 186 -11.10 -21.08 -1.66
CA GLU A 186 -11.34 -21.69 -0.34
C GLU A 186 -10.60 -20.87 0.71
N SER A 187 -11.37 -20.17 1.56
CA SER A 187 -10.85 -19.60 2.79
C SER A 187 -10.60 -20.75 3.76
N PHE A 188 -9.34 -20.93 4.17
CA PHE A 188 -9.04 -21.82 5.28
C PHE A 188 -9.19 -21.00 6.56
N SER A 189 -10.02 -21.49 7.47
CA SER A 189 -10.12 -20.94 8.82
C SER A 189 -8.73 -20.80 9.44
N VAL A 190 -8.54 -19.69 10.16
CA VAL A 190 -7.45 -19.38 11.11
C VAL A 190 -6.23 -20.29 11.00
N SER A 191 -5.19 -19.78 10.32
CA SER A 191 -3.91 -20.46 10.23
C SER A 191 -3.41 -20.86 11.63
N PRO A 192 -3.13 -22.15 11.91
CA PRO A 192 -2.70 -22.57 13.24
C PRO A 192 -1.36 -21.91 13.58
N ALA A 193 -1.36 -21.06 14.62
CA ALA A 193 -0.20 -20.45 15.31
C ALA A 193 1.11 -20.45 14.49
N SER A 194 1.13 -19.79 13.32
CA SER A 194 2.31 -19.77 12.44
C SER A 194 3.42 -18.90 13.05
N TYR A 195 3.03 -17.89 13.82
CA TYR A 195 3.93 -16.96 14.50
C TYR A 195 3.58 -16.76 15.99
N GLN A 196 4.63 -16.63 16.81
CA GLN A 196 4.56 -15.91 18.08
C GLN A 196 4.88 -14.43 17.79
N VAL A 197 3.93 -13.56 18.08
CA VAL A 197 3.98 -12.13 17.75
C VAL A 197 4.04 -11.31 19.02
N ASN A 198 4.94 -10.35 19.08
CA ASN A 198 5.05 -9.41 20.18
C ASN A 198 4.68 -8.01 19.68
N VAL A 199 3.69 -7.43 20.34
CA VAL A 199 3.11 -6.12 20.04
C VAL A 199 3.58 -5.16 21.12
N SER A 200 4.32 -4.13 20.73
CA SER A 200 4.76 -3.06 21.63
C SER A 200 4.19 -1.71 21.19
N ILE A 201 3.60 -0.98 22.12
CA ILE A 201 3.03 0.35 21.91
C ILE A 201 3.87 1.34 22.72
N PHE A 202 4.43 2.33 22.05
CA PHE A 202 5.28 3.37 22.63
C PHE A 202 4.58 4.71 22.60
N TYR A 203 4.46 5.34 23.76
CA TYR A 203 3.75 6.61 23.93
C TYR A 203 4.74 7.73 24.22
N TYR A 204 4.56 8.86 23.56
CA TYR A 204 5.46 10.00 23.66
C TYR A 204 4.68 11.26 24.04
N ASN A 205 5.13 11.94 25.10
CA ASN A 205 4.64 13.23 25.52
C ASN A 205 5.75 14.28 25.40
N TYR A 206 5.72 15.06 24.33
CA TYR A 206 6.61 16.19 24.16
C TYR A 206 6.06 17.34 25.02
N LYS A 207 6.60 17.51 26.23
CA LYS A 207 6.28 18.67 27.06
C LYS A 207 6.62 19.94 26.27
N TYR A 208 5.61 20.78 26.06
CA TYR A 208 5.79 22.13 25.54
C TYR A 208 6.72 22.89 26.48
N LEU A 209 7.99 23.08 26.13
CA LEU A 209 8.72 24.25 26.60
C LEU A 209 8.06 25.45 25.91
N SER A 210 7.00 25.98 26.52
CA SER A 210 6.56 27.34 26.27
C SER A 210 7.78 28.24 26.47
N ARG A 211 8.36 28.71 25.38
CA ARG A 211 9.43 29.69 25.40
C ARG A 211 8.84 30.97 26.01
N SER A 212 9.03 31.14 27.32
CA SER A 212 8.86 32.41 27.98
C SER A 212 9.78 33.40 27.27
N SER A 213 9.21 34.53 26.86
CA SER A 213 9.94 35.72 26.48
C SER A 213 10.96 36.06 27.57
N GLU A 214 12.26 36.00 27.24
CA GLU A 214 13.23 37.08 27.48
C GLU A 214 14.61 36.73 26.90
N SER A 215 15.33 37.80 26.60
CA SER A 215 16.54 37.94 25.78
C SER A 215 17.79 37.16 26.22
N SER A 216 18.56 36.65 25.25
CA SER A 216 19.89 37.19 24.87
C SER A 216 20.61 36.24 23.92
N MET A 217 21.21 36.81 22.88
CA MET A 217 22.17 36.13 22.02
C MET A 217 23.40 35.71 22.84
N THR A 218 23.84 34.46 22.70
CA THR A 218 25.20 34.10 22.27
C THR A 218 25.36 32.57 22.20
N SER A 219 26.12 32.16 21.18
CA SER A 219 26.88 30.91 21.04
C SER A 219 26.18 29.55 20.83
N GLU A 220 26.62 28.93 19.73
CA GLU A 220 26.63 27.50 19.39
C GLU A 220 25.29 26.83 19.07
N THR A 221 25.09 26.70 17.75
CA THR A 221 24.03 25.97 17.04
C THR A 221 23.96 24.50 17.46
N ILE A 222 23.35 24.22 18.60
CA ILE A 222 22.69 22.93 18.84
C ILE A 222 21.33 23.02 18.13
N MET A 223 21.26 22.45 16.93
CA MET A 223 20.06 22.37 16.11
C MET A 223 19.08 21.39 16.79
N SER A 224 18.36 21.87 17.79
CA SER A 224 17.39 21.08 18.56
C SER A 224 16.23 20.63 17.67
N CYS A 225 15.97 19.32 17.66
CA CYS A 225 14.86 18.64 16.99
C CYS A 225 13.47 19.03 17.54
N GLU A 226 13.36 20.00 18.46
CA GLU A 226 12.11 20.37 19.14
C GLU A 226 11.08 21.09 18.23
N GLY A 227 11.52 21.76 17.17
CA GLY A 227 10.61 22.33 16.17
C GLY A 227 9.95 21.28 15.25
N ALA A 228 10.53 20.07 15.20
CA ALA A 228 10.20 19.01 14.27
C ALA A 228 9.01 18.13 14.69
N LEU A 229 8.48 18.28 15.90
CA LEU A 229 7.54 17.32 16.49
C LEU A 229 6.07 17.72 16.35
N LYS A 230 5.76 18.91 15.79
CA LYS A 230 4.39 19.41 15.56
C LYS A 230 3.71 18.86 14.30
N GLY A 231 3.84 17.58 13.97
CA GLY A 231 3.27 17.11 12.71
C GLY A 231 3.13 15.62 12.53
N GLY A 232 2.15 15.02 13.23
CA GLY A 232 1.53 13.76 12.85
C GLY A 232 0.79 13.79 11.50
N GLY A 233 0.90 14.90 10.73
CA GLY A 233 0.16 15.25 9.52
C GLY A 233 -0.14 14.14 8.52
N GLY A 234 -1.21 13.41 8.82
CA GLY A 234 -2.10 12.94 7.78
C GLY A 234 -2.79 14.13 7.09
N LEU A 235 -3.70 13.82 6.18
CA LEU A 235 -4.53 14.80 5.47
C LEU A 235 -5.31 15.74 6.43
N TYR A 236 -5.37 15.35 7.72
CA TYR A 236 -6.51 15.60 8.58
C TYR A 236 -6.19 15.96 10.04
N ASP A 237 -4.94 16.36 10.34
CA ASP A 237 -4.49 16.80 11.69
C ASP A 237 -5.31 17.97 12.29
N PRO A 238 -5.57 17.96 13.61
CA PRO A 238 -5.11 17.00 14.66
C PRO A 238 -5.79 15.60 14.63
N PRO A 239 -5.34 14.61 15.43
CA PRO A 239 -6.02 13.32 15.60
C PRO A 239 -7.51 13.44 15.96
N PRO A 240 -8.35 12.44 15.63
CA PRO A 240 -9.78 12.46 15.91
C PRO A 240 -10.10 12.33 17.41
N ASP A 241 -11.11 13.07 17.86
CA ASP A 241 -11.61 13.03 19.24
C ASP A 241 -12.31 11.69 19.58
N LEU A 242 -12.81 10.99 18.55
CA LEU A 242 -13.48 9.70 18.67
C LEU A 242 -13.10 8.79 17.50
N VAL A 243 -12.81 7.52 17.81
CA VAL A 243 -12.66 6.45 16.82
C VAL A 243 -13.78 5.44 17.04
N ILE A 244 -14.53 5.16 15.98
CA ILE A 244 -15.62 4.18 15.97
C ILE A 244 -15.22 3.02 15.04
N PRO A 245 -15.11 1.79 15.56
CA PRO A 245 -14.75 0.62 14.75
C PRO A 245 -15.91 0.19 13.84
N LEU A 246 -15.66 0.16 12.53
CA LEU A 246 -16.55 -0.42 11.53
C LEU A 246 -16.00 -1.77 11.09
N SER A 247 -16.31 -2.82 11.84
CA SER A 247 -15.78 -4.16 11.63
C SER A 247 -16.90 -5.21 11.67
N ASN A 248 -16.66 -6.39 11.10
CA ASN A 248 -17.63 -7.48 11.10
C ASN A 248 -17.65 -8.17 12.47
N LYS A 249 -18.65 -7.85 13.31
CA LYS A 249 -18.79 -8.44 14.65
C LYS A 249 -19.55 -9.77 14.68
N LYS A 250 -20.07 -10.26 13.54
CA LYS A 250 -20.98 -11.41 13.50
C LYS A 250 -20.25 -12.76 13.59
N ASN A 251 -19.02 -12.88 13.07
CA ASN A 251 -18.23 -14.12 13.06
C ASN A 251 -16.81 -13.87 13.61
N GLN A 252 -16.62 -13.89 14.93
CA GLN A 252 -15.29 -13.66 15.53
C GLN A 252 -14.24 -14.72 15.11
N ASP A 253 -14.69 -15.93 14.80
CA ASP A 253 -13.83 -17.06 14.40
C ASP A 253 -13.21 -16.89 12.99
N GLU A 254 -13.82 -16.07 12.12
CA GLU A 254 -13.33 -15.75 10.77
C GLU A 254 -12.58 -14.39 10.72
N GLY A 255 -12.44 -13.76 11.88
CA GLY A 255 -11.88 -12.42 12.06
C GLY A 255 -12.87 -11.29 11.81
N LEU A 256 -12.46 -10.06 12.15
CA LEU A 256 -13.33 -8.88 12.12
C LEU A 256 -13.47 -8.23 10.72
N TRP A 257 -13.14 -8.98 9.67
CA TRP A 257 -13.01 -8.52 8.29
C TRP A 257 -14.35 -8.57 7.56
N PHE A 258 -14.50 -7.68 6.58
CA PHE A 258 -15.51 -7.86 5.53
C PHE A 258 -14.90 -8.67 4.40
N GLN A 259 -15.37 -9.90 4.23
CA GLN A 259 -15.01 -10.73 3.08
C GLN A 259 -15.98 -10.38 1.94
N ILE A 260 -15.43 -9.90 0.82
CA ILE A 260 -16.18 -9.52 -0.37
C ILE A 260 -15.85 -10.53 -1.46
N GLU A 261 -16.77 -11.44 -1.73
CA GLU A 261 -16.54 -12.58 -2.63
C GLU A 261 -16.81 -12.25 -4.10
N SER A 262 -17.67 -11.26 -4.35
CA SER A 262 -18.07 -10.89 -5.71
C SER A 262 -18.45 -9.41 -5.82
N GLU A 263 -18.61 -8.94 -7.05
CA GLU A 263 -19.04 -7.55 -7.34
C GLU A 263 -20.47 -7.22 -6.90
N PHE A 264 -21.28 -8.24 -6.60
CA PHE A 264 -22.63 -8.10 -6.07
C PHE A 264 -22.66 -8.13 -4.53
N ASP A 265 -21.53 -8.47 -3.90
CA ASP A 265 -21.43 -8.54 -2.45
C ASP A 265 -21.18 -7.14 -1.87
N VAL A 266 -22.12 -6.70 -1.03
CA VAL A 266 -22.00 -5.49 -0.24
C VAL A 266 -22.14 -5.89 1.21
N ARG A 267 -21.11 -5.63 1.99
CA ARG A 267 -21.12 -5.87 3.44
C ARG A 267 -21.39 -4.58 4.17
N SER A 268 -22.32 -4.60 5.11
CA SER A 268 -22.75 -3.40 5.81
C SER A 268 -22.78 -3.52 7.33
N VAL A 269 -22.63 -2.38 7.99
CA VAL A 269 -22.74 -2.19 9.43
C VAL A 269 -23.60 -0.96 9.70
N GLY A 270 -24.56 -1.10 10.61
CA GLY A 270 -25.34 0.01 11.12
C GLY A 270 -24.54 0.81 12.16
N LEU A 271 -24.54 2.13 12.04
CA LEU A 271 -23.93 3.04 13.00
C LEU A 271 -24.79 4.29 13.19
N GLU A 272 -25.05 4.65 14.44
CA GLU A 272 -25.56 5.96 14.83
C GLU A 272 -24.39 6.93 15.04
N MET A 273 -24.39 8.06 14.34
CA MET A 273 -23.35 9.07 14.48
C MET A 273 -23.67 10.04 15.62
N PRO A 274 -22.68 10.45 16.44
CA PRO A 274 -22.90 11.48 17.44
C PRO A 274 -23.39 12.79 16.81
N SER A 275 -24.44 13.38 17.36
CA SER A 275 -25.07 14.58 16.81
C SER A 275 -24.17 15.83 16.81
N ASN A 276 -23.12 15.84 17.62
CA ASN A 276 -22.11 16.89 17.68
C ASN A 276 -20.93 16.69 16.70
N THR A 277 -21.04 15.75 15.76
CA THR A 277 -19.96 15.46 14.79
C THR A 277 -19.81 16.60 13.78
N MET A 278 -18.64 17.26 13.78
CA MET A 278 -18.33 18.36 12.86
C MET A 278 -17.54 17.93 11.61
N ARG A 279 -16.89 16.77 11.70
CA ARG A 279 -16.05 16.20 10.64
C ARG A 279 -15.93 14.70 10.86
N ALA A 280 -16.12 13.94 9.79
CA ALA A 280 -16.05 12.48 9.84
C ALA A 280 -15.19 11.98 8.68
N ILE A 281 -14.20 11.14 9.01
CA ILE A 281 -13.30 10.51 8.04
C ILE A 281 -13.39 8.99 8.25
N LEU A 282 -13.63 8.26 7.17
CA LEU A 282 -13.53 6.81 7.15
C LEU A 282 -12.13 6.40 6.70
N GLU A 283 -11.40 5.65 7.51
CA GLU A 283 -10.15 5.00 7.08
C GLU A 283 -10.43 3.59 6.58
N LEU A 284 -10.12 3.34 5.31
CA LEU A 284 -10.36 2.08 4.64
C LEU A 284 -9.08 1.24 4.59
N PHE A 285 -9.12 0.04 5.17
CA PHE A 285 -8.07 -0.98 5.07
C PHE A 285 -8.45 -2.00 4.00
N VAL A 286 -7.62 -2.13 2.96
CA VAL A 286 -7.89 -2.98 1.79
C VAL A 286 -6.71 -3.94 1.58
N SER A 287 -7.03 -5.21 1.37
CA SER A 287 -6.10 -6.23 0.90
C SER A 287 -6.79 -7.08 -0.14
N SER A 288 -6.09 -7.40 -1.22
CA SER A 288 -6.55 -8.36 -2.22
C SER A 288 -6.04 -9.73 -1.86
N ASP A 289 -6.92 -10.72 -1.78
CA ASP A 289 -6.58 -12.07 -1.31
C ASP A 289 -7.14 -13.13 -2.27
N GLY A 290 -6.70 -14.37 -2.11
CA GLY A 290 -7.10 -15.50 -2.97
C GLY A 290 -6.79 -15.23 -4.44
N ASP A 291 -7.80 -15.41 -5.31
CA ASP A 291 -7.60 -15.18 -6.74
C ASP A 291 -7.28 -13.72 -7.10
N ASP A 292 -7.69 -12.74 -6.29
CA ASP A 292 -7.42 -11.33 -6.56
C ASP A 292 -6.01 -10.89 -6.09
N GLU A 293 -5.19 -11.76 -5.49
CA GLU A 293 -3.80 -11.44 -5.09
C GLU A 293 -2.96 -10.88 -6.25
N PHE A 294 -3.21 -11.38 -7.47
CA PHE A 294 -2.52 -10.97 -8.69
C PHE A 294 -3.41 -10.16 -9.63
N TRP A 295 -4.40 -9.43 -9.09
CA TRP A 295 -5.40 -8.71 -9.87
C TRP A 295 -4.86 -7.80 -11.00
N PRO A 296 -3.67 -7.15 -10.92
CA PRO A 296 -3.14 -6.35 -12.04
C PRO A 296 -2.78 -7.18 -13.28
N SER A 297 -2.64 -8.50 -13.12
CA SER A 297 -2.39 -9.47 -14.19
C SER A 297 -3.68 -10.07 -14.79
N HIS A 298 -4.84 -9.78 -14.19
CA HIS A 298 -6.10 -10.38 -14.60
C HIS A 298 -6.48 -9.93 -16.00
N ARG A 299 -6.78 -10.92 -16.84
CA ARG A 299 -7.22 -10.71 -18.23
C ARG A 299 -8.75 -10.75 -18.28
N PRO A 300 -9.39 -10.10 -19.27
CA PRO A 300 -10.85 -10.16 -19.43
C PRO A 300 -11.35 -11.59 -19.73
N ASN A 301 -12.56 -11.91 -19.25
CA ASN A 301 -13.30 -13.18 -19.48
C ASN A 301 -13.34 -13.66 -20.95
N SER A 302 -13.18 -12.77 -21.94
CA SER A 302 -13.27 -13.14 -23.36
C SER A 302 -11.99 -13.76 -23.95
N ILE A 303 -10.91 -13.88 -23.16
CA ILE A 303 -9.59 -14.34 -23.65
C ILE A 303 -9.17 -15.63 -22.95
N PRO A 304 -9.02 -16.75 -23.68
CA PRO A 304 -8.63 -18.03 -23.09
C PRO A 304 -7.32 -18.00 -22.29
N ARG A 305 -7.22 -18.92 -21.32
CA ARG A 305 -6.02 -19.18 -20.51
C ARG A 305 -4.76 -19.37 -21.37
N ALA A 306 -3.69 -18.67 -21.00
CA ALA A 306 -2.36 -18.91 -21.56
C ALA A 306 -1.56 -19.89 -20.66
N ASN A 307 -1.55 -19.71 -19.32
CA ASN A 307 -0.69 -20.52 -18.41
C ASN A 307 -1.18 -20.67 -16.96
N HIS A 308 -0.42 -21.43 -16.17
CA HIS A 308 -0.60 -21.70 -14.74
C HIS A 308 -0.47 -20.48 -13.79
N PHE A 309 0.19 -19.39 -14.20
CA PHE A 309 0.30 -18.14 -13.40
C PHE A 309 -0.88 -17.18 -13.59
N SER A 310 -1.85 -17.54 -14.43
CA SER A 310 -3.10 -16.78 -14.53
C SER A 310 -4.14 -17.38 -13.57
N SER A 311 -4.64 -16.55 -12.64
CA SER A 311 -5.74 -16.90 -11.75
C SER A 311 -6.94 -17.42 -12.53
N LYS A 312 -7.82 -18.17 -11.85
CA LYS A 312 -9.04 -18.74 -12.47
C LYS A 312 -10.08 -17.66 -12.75
N HIS A 313 -9.90 -16.46 -12.20
CA HIS A 313 -10.88 -15.38 -12.21
C HIS A 313 -10.47 -14.23 -13.13
N GLU A 314 -11.29 -14.07 -14.16
CA GLU A 314 -11.04 -13.29 -15.37
C GLU A 314 -11.70 -11.89 -15.28
N SER A 315 -11.75 -11.32 -14.07
CA SER A 315 -12.47 -10.07 -13.75
C SER A 315 -11.78 -8.77 -14.20
N GLY A 316 -10.72 -8.89 -15.01
CA GLY A 316 -9.91 -7.77 -15.50
C GLY A 316 -9.04 -7.07 -14.44
N ALA A 317 -8.06 -6.31 -14.93
CA ALA A 317 -7.05 -5.61 -14.12
C ALA A 317 -7.54 -4.29 -13.49
N PHE A 318 -8.83 -4.20 -13.15
CA PHE A 318 -9.42 -3.07 -12.42
C PHE A 318 -10.16 -3.58 -11.19
N LYS A 319 -9.88 -2.96 -10.05
CA LYS A 319 -10.55 -3.16 -8.78
C LYS A 319 -10.79 -1.79 -8.16
N GLU A 320 -12.03 -1.46 -7.89
CA GLU A 320 -12.39 -0.22 -7.21
C GLU A 320 -13.23 -0.55 -5.98
N VAL A 321 -12.71 -0.21 -4.81
CA VAL A 321 -13.47 -0.32 -3.57
C VAL A 321 -14.35 0.91 -3.45
N PHE A 322 -15.64 0.71 -3.20
CA PHE A 322 -16.58 1.81 -3.00
C PHE A 322 -17.25 1.69 -1.63
N VAL A 323 -17.59 2.85 -1.08
CA VAL A 323 -18.28 2.97 0.21
C VAL A 323 -19.64 3.58 -0.03
N MET A 324 -20.65 3.04 0.66
CA MET A 324 -22.02 3.49 0.61
C MET A 324 -22.53 3.88 1.99
N ILE A 325 -23.43 4.84 2.02
CA ILE A 325 -24.23 5.21 3.19
C ILE A 325 -25.69 5.21 2.75
N ASP A 326 -26.53 4.41 3.40
CA ASP A 326 -27.95 4.22 3.07
C ASP A 326 -28.18 3.94 1.58
N GLY A 327 -27.36 3.04 1.02
CA GLY A 327 -27.40 2.65 -0.39
C GLY A 327 -26.84 3.66 -1.40
N LYS A 328 -26.29 4.81 -0.96
CA LYS A 328 -25.69 5.82 -1.84
C LYS A 328 -24.17 5.80 -1.77
N ILE A 329 -23.48 5.78 -2.91
CA ILE A 329 -22.02 5.84 -2.95
C ILE A 329 -21.53 7.20 -2.45
N VAL A 330 -20.68 7.19 -1.42
CA VAL A 330 -20.09 8.38 -0.79
C VAL A 330 -18.59 8.54 -1.05
N GLY A 331 -17.95 7.50 -1.60
CA GLY A 331 -16.53 7.53 -1.96
C GLY A 331 -16.08 6.24 -2.63
N SER A 332 -14.93 6.28 -3.30
CA SER A 332 -14.29 5.10 -3.87
C SER A 332 -12.78 5.26 -4.02
N GLU A 333 -12.07 4.15 -4.04
CA GLU A 333 -10.61 4.08 -4.14
C GLU A 333 -10.16 2.90 -5.01
N VAL A 334 -9.11 3.11 -5.80
CA VAL A 334 -8.38 2.04 -6.48
C VAL A 334 -7.13 1.75 -5.64
N PRO A 335 -7.05 0.58 -4.97
CA PRO A 335 -5.98 0.30 -4.03
C PRO A 335 -4.62 0.13 -4.73
N PHE A 336 -3.57 0.35 -3.98
CA PHE A 336 -2.19 0.09 -4.37
C PHE A 336 -2.02 -1.44 -4.52
N PRO A 337 -1.44 -1.92 -5.63
CA PRO A 337 -1.22 -3.35 -5.85
C PRO A 337 -0.05 -3.85 -4.99
N VAL A 338 -0.33 -4.18 -3.73
CA VAL A 338 0.64 -4.80 -2.81
C VAL A 338 1.10 -6.13 -3.43
N ILE A 339 2.42 -6.32 -3.53
CA ILE A 339 3.01 -7.60 -3.94
C ILE A 339 3.31 -8.38 -2.68
N PHE A 340 2.79 -9.60 -2.59
CA PHE A 340 2.99 -10.44 -1.42
C PHE A 340 4.40 -11.04 -1.40
N PRO A 341 4.99 -11.29 -0.20
CA PRO A 341 6.21 -12.05 -0.09
C PRO A 341 6.08 -13.42 -0.75
N GLY A 342 7.11 -13.89 -1.46
CA GLY A 342 7.04 -15.15 -2.22
C GLY A 342 6.45 -15.05 -3.63
N SER A 343 5.69 -14.00 -3.93
CA SER A 343 5.02 -13.81 -5.22
C SER A 343 5.97 -13.38 -6.35
N ILE A 344 5.64 -13.74 -7.60
CA ILE A 344 6.45 -13.58 -8.83
C ILE A 344 7.70 -14.47 -8.87
N ASN A 345 8.54 -14.39 -7.84
CA ASN A 345 9.69 -15.25 -7.64
C ASN A 345 9.97 -15.32 -6.12
N PRO A 346 10.08 -16.53 -5.54
CA PRO A 346 10.23 -16.70 -4.10
C PRO A 346 11.48 -16.03 -3.52
N LEU A 347 12.50 -15.73 -4.33
CA LEU A 347 13.76 -15.14 -3.89
C LEU A 347 13.78 -13.59 -3.90
N PHE A 348 12.76 -12.91 -4.45
CA PHE A 348 12.80 -11.45 -4.64
C PHE A 348 12.79 -10.64 -3.35
N TRP A 349 12.09 -11.12 -2.32
CA TRP A 349 11.72 -10.30 -1.17
C TRP A 349 12.56 -10.60 0.07
N GLU A 350 13.82 -11.01 -0.13
CA GLU A 350 14.73 -11.43 0.93
C GLU A 350 15.98 -10.53 1.04
N PRO A 351 16.25 -9.90 2.21
CA PRO A 351 15.35 -9.68 3.36
C PRO A 351 14.45 -8.44 3.21
N ILE A 352 14.58 -7.68 2.12
CA ILE A 352 13.82 -6.45 1.90
C ILE A 352 12.48 -6.82 1.26
N VAL A 353 11.38 -6.67 2.01
CA VAL A 353 10.04 -7.02 1.50
C VAL A 353 9.48 -5.97 0.55
N ALA A 354 8.44 -6.35 -0.20
CA ALA A 354 7.77 -5.45 -1.13
C ALA A 354 7.16 -4.23 -0.41
N ILE A 355 7.07 -3.11 -1.13
CA ILE A 355 6.43 -1.89 -0.62
C ILE A 355 4.99 -2.20 -0.17
N GLY A 356 4.63 -1.86 1.06
CA GLY A 356 3.31 -2.06 1.64
C GLY A 356 2.99 -3.48 2.08
N ALA A 357 3.97 -4.41 2.08
CA ALA A 357 3.72 -5.78 2.49
C ALA A 357 3.52 -5.91 4.00
N PHE A 358 4.30 -5.22 4.83
CA PHE A 358 4.19 -5.27 6.30
C PHE A 358 3.31 -4.15 6.88
N ASP A 359 3.11 -3.05 6.16
CA ASP A 359 2.10 -2.03 6.49
C ASP A 359 1.26 -1.71 5.24
N HIS A 360 0.16 -2.43 5.06
CA HIS A 360 -0.72 -2.24 3.90
C HIS A 360 -1.23 -0.78 3.86
N PRO A 361 -1.22 -0.13 2.69
CA PRO A 361 -1.72 1.23 2.56
C PRO A 361 -3.20 1.37 2.95
N THR A 362 -3.52 2.47 3.63
CA THR A 362 -4.90 2.84 3.99
C THR A 362 -5.38 4.06 3.22
N TYR A 363 -6.70 4.16 3.08
CA TYR A 363 -7.33 5.23 2.31
C TYR A 363 -8.38 5.95 3.14
N ASP A 364 -8.16 7.23 3.41
CA ASP A 364 -9.19 8.06 4.02
C ASP A 364 -10.34 8.29 3.02
N ILE A 365 -11.59 8.43 3.45
CA ILE A 365 -12.74 8.94 2.68
C ILE A 365 -13.41 10.00 3.54
N ASP A 366 -13.60 11.19 2.98
CA ASP A 366 -14.19 12.32 3.71
C ASP A 366 -15.71 12.24 3.69
N LEU A 367 -16.30 11.98 4.86
CA LEU A 367 -17.74 11.84 5.03
C LEU A 367 -18.40 13.15 5.48
N THR A 368 -17.62 14.20 5.73
CA THR A 368 -18.11 15.51 6.15
C THR A 368 -19.22 16.07 5.24
N PRO A 369 -19.15 15.93 3.90
CA PRO A 369 -20.22 16.39 3.01
C PRO A 369 -21.58 15.72 3.23
N PHE A 370 -21.66 14.64 4.00
CA PHE A 370 -22.89 13.88 4.23
C PHE A 370 -23.39 14.00 5.67
N LEU A 371 -22.68 14.74 6.54
CA LEU A 371 -23.00 14.79 7.97
C LEU A 371 -24.40 15.33 8.24
N GLU A 372 -24.89 16.32 7.47
CA GLU A 372 -26.24 16.86 7.59
C GLU A 372 -27.31 15.76 7.61
N SER A 373 -27.16 14.71 6.81
CA SER A 373 -28.10 13.60 6.73
C SER A 373 -27.75 12.42 7.64
N MET A 374 -26.66 12.48 8.41
CA MET A 374 -26.19 11.38 9.26
C MET A 374 -26.26 11.67 10.76
N ILE A 375 -26.42 12.95 11.14
CA ILE A 375 -26.43 13.40 12.54
C ILE A 375 -27.87 13.61 13.06
N ASP A 376 -28.84 12.88 12.50
CA ASP A 376 -30.26 12.96 12.84
C ASP A 376 -30.67 12.13 14.06
N GLY A 377 -29.74 11.34 14.62
CA GLY A 377 -29.98 10.44 15.75
C GLY A 377 -30.47 9.05 15.34
N GLU A 378 -30.56 8.76 14.05
CA GLU A 378 -30.92 7.46 13.53
C GLU A 378 -29.69 6.60 13.23
N THR A 379 -29.91 5.29 13.06
CA THR A 379 -28.86 4.37 12.63
C THR A 379 -28.76 4.37 11.10
N HIS A 380 -27.58 4.69 10.58
CA HIS A 380 -27.29 4.68 9.14
C HIS A 380 -26.51 3.41 8.74
N GLU A 381 -26.77 2.92 7.53
CA GLU A 381 -26.13 1.72 7.01
C GLU A 381 -24.86 2.07 6.23
N PHE A 382 -23.69 1.70 6.77
CA PHE A 382 -22.40 1.85 6.12
C PHE A 382 -22.06 0.58 5.35
N GLY A 383 -22.09 0.64 4.03
CA GLY A 383 -21.79 -0.48 3.12
C GLY A 383 -20.42 -0.36 2.47
N ILE A 384 -19.73 -1.48 2.27
CA ILE A 384 -18.49 -1.59 1.51
C ILE A 384 -18.66 -2.67 0.44
N GLY A 385 -18.22 -2.37 -0.78
CA GLY A 385 -18.20 -3.31 -1.90
C GLY A 385 -16.98 -3.10 -2.80
N VAL A 386 -16.74 -4.05 -3.70
CA VAL A 386 -15.68 -3.97 -4.71
C VAL A 386 -16.28 -4.08 -6.10
N SER A 387 -16.15 -3.02 -6.89
CA SER A 387 -16.58 -3.02 -8.29
C SER A 387 -15.49 -3.62 -9.18
N ARG A 388 -15.94 -4.45 -10.13
CA ARG A 388 -15.21 -4.86 -11.33
C ARG A 388 -15.90 -4.11 -12.50
N SER A 389 -15.15 -3.30 -13.23
CA SER A 389 -15.69 -2.14 -13.99
C SER A 389 -16.68 -2.45 -15.14
N ASN A 390 -17.53 -1.45 -15.49
CA ASN A 390 -17.53 -0.75 -16.81
C ASN A 390 -18.02 0.73 -16.65
N PRO A 391 -17.62 1.76 -17.46
CA PRO A 391 -17.19 1.74 -18.86
C PRO A 391 -15.71 2.16 -19.08
N PHE A 392 -14.87 1.21 -19.50
CA PHE A 392 -13.48 1.43 -19.93
C PHE A 392 -13.34 1.30 -21.46
N TRP A 393 -12.16 1.63 -21.99
CA TRP A 393 -11.77 1.28 -23.37
C TRP A 393 -10.80 0.11 -23.33
N LEU A 394 -11.25 -1.09 -23.74
CA LEU A 394 -10.36 -2.20 -24.01
C LEU A 394 -9.88 -2.13 -25.46
N LYS A 395 -8.57 -2.09 -25.65
CA LYS A 395 -7.96 -2.32 -26.96
C LYS A 395 -7.18 -3.62 -26.90
N SER A 396 -7.50 -4.53 -27.82
CA SER A 396 -6.69 -5.73 -28.07
C SER A 396 -6.00 -5.57 -29.41
N GLU A 397 -4.70 -5.82 -29.46
CA GLU A 397 -3.91 -5.80 -30.69
C GLU A 397 -3.09 -7.10 -30.80
N PHE A 398 -2.98 -7.61 -32.02
CA PHE A 398 -2.24 -8.82 -32.34
C PHE A 398 -1.07 -8.47 -33.26
N LYS A 399 0.14 -8.86 -32.87
CA LYS A 399 1.34 -8.69 -33.69
C LYS A 399 2.17 -9.96 -33.65
N GLY A 400 1.98 -10.84 -34.63
CA GLY A 400 2.69 -12.13 -34.69
C GLY A 400 2.36 -13.04 -33.51
N PHE A 401 3.34 -13.71 -32.90
CA PHE A 401 3.11 -14.62 -31.76
C PHE A 401 2.84 -13.92 -30.40
N GLU A 402 2.62 -12.59 -30.39
CA GLU A 402 2.39 -11.79 -29.18
C GLU A 402 0.99 -11.14 -29.18
N ARG A 403 0.37 -11.11 -28.00
CA ARG A 403 -0.87 -10.39 -27.72
C ARG A 403 -0.62 -9.25 -26.75
N ARG A 404 -1.30 -8.13 -26.98
CA ARG A 404 -1.30 -6.97 -26.06
C ARG A 404 -2.73 -6.57 -25.72
N LEU A 405 -2.97 -6.41 -24.42
CA LEU A 405 -4.23 -5.95 -23.85
C LEU A 405 -3.98 -4.63 -23.17
N GLU A 406 -4.80 -3.63 -23.49
CA GLU A 406 -4.76 -2.33 -22.84
C GLU A 406 -6.12 -2.01 -22.21
N LEU A 407 -6.06 -1.52 -20.97
CA LEU A 407 -7.19 -1.06 -20.19
C LEU A 407 -6.90 0.37 -19.73
N ARG A 408 -7.89 1.25 -19.92
CA ARG A 408 -7.90 2.58 -19.31
C ARG A 408 -9.25 2.83 -18.63
N ALA A 409 -9.20 3.25 -17.37
CA ALA A 409 -10.35 3.63 -16.59
C ALA A 409 -10.13 5.03 -16.00
N ARG A 410 -11.17 5.85 -15.94
CA ARG A 410 -11.14 7.17 -15.32
C ARG A 410 -12.44 7.40 -14.57
N ARG A 411 -12.35 7.77 -13.30
CA ARG A 411 -13.49 8.18 -12.47
C ARG A 411 -13.29 9.59 -11.97
N LYS A 412 -14.37 10.37 -11.99
CA LYS A 412 -14.46 11.67 -11.33
C LYS A 412 -15.64 11.66 -10.39
N SER A 413 -15.44 12.13 -9.17
CA SER A 413 -16.50 12.33 -8.19
C SER A 413 -16.39 13.72 -7.57
N ARG A 414 -17.54 14.26 -7.18
CA ARG A 414 -17.63 15.50 -6.43
C ARG A 414 -18.79 15.40 -5.46
N PHE A 415 -18.50 15.69 -4.20
CA PHE A 415 -19.48 15.73 -3.13
C PHE A 415 -19.43 17.10 -2.44
N THR A 416 -20.58 17.57 -1.97
CA THR A 416 -20.70 18.87 -1.29
C THR A 416 -21.78 18.76 -0.23
N GLY A 417 -21.48 19.25 0.96
CA GLY A 417 -22.45 19.42 2.03
C GLY A 417 -21.95 20.42 3.05
N TRP A 418 -22.81 20.80 3.98
CA TRP A 418 -22.53 21.82 4.98
C TRP A 418 -22.76 21.26 6.38
N VAL A 419 -22.08 21.86 7.36
CA VAL A 419 -22.21 21.51 8.77
C VAL A 419 -22.28 22.79 9.61
N LEU A 420 -23.22 22.82 10.55
CA LEU A 420 -23.33 23.91 11.52
C LEU A 420 -22.40 23.67 12.70
N SER A 421 -21.55 24.64 13.01
CA SER A 421 -20.68 24.62 14.19
C SER A 421 -20.89 25.85 15.07
N SER A 422 -20.31 25.86 16.26
CA SER A 422 -20.27 27.04 17.13
C SER A 422 -19.55 28.25 16.50
N GLU A 423 -18.66 28.00 15.53
CA GLU A 423 -17.90 29.02 14.79
C GLU A 423 -18.60 29.46 13.48
N GLY A 424 -19.81 28.93 13.21
CA GLY A 424 -20.60 29.23 12.02
C GLY A 424 -20.79 28.03 11.09
N ASN A 425 -21.38 28.30 9.93
CA ASN A 425 -21.66 27.30 8.90
C ASN A 425 -20.44 27.09 7.98
N PHE A 426 -20.04 25.83 7.80
CA PHE A 426 -18.93 25.44 6.93
C PHE A 426 -19.42 24.51 5.82
N THR A 427 -19.11 24.85 4.57
CA THR A 427 -19.36 23.98 3.41
C THR A 427 -18.10 23.22 3.06
N THR A 428 -18.17 21.89 3.03
CA THR A 428 -17.09 21.01 2.59
C THR A 428 -17.37 20.49 1.19
N ARG A 429 -16.41 20.66 0.29
CA ARG A 429 -16.41 20.11 -1.07
C ARG A 429 -15.26 19.13 -1.23
N VAL A 430 -15.58 17.92 -1.66
CA VAL A 430 -14.60 16.86 -1.91
C VAL A 430 -14.67 16.54 -3.39
N SER A 431 -13.58 16.78 -4.11
CA SER A 431 -13.44 16.37 -5.52
C SER A 431 -12.35 15.33 -5.62
N GLN A 432 -12.61 14.25 -6.34
CA GLN A 432 -11.60 13.22 -6.61
C GLN A 432 -11.61 12.82 -8.07
N GLU A 433 -10.41 12.68 -8.61
CA GLU A 433 -10.18 12.14 -9.94
C GLU A 433 -9.19 10.99 -9.85
N THR A 434 -9.53 9.86 -10.46
CA THR A 434 -8.68 8.67 -10.48
C THR A 434 -8.59 8.14 -11.89
N GLU A 435 -7.38 7.90 -12.37
CA GLU A 435 -7.07 7.28 -13.66
C GLU A 435 -6.25 6.01 -13.43
N LEU A 436 -6.64 4.93 -14.09
CA LEU A 436 -5.91 3.68 -14.12
C LEU A 436 -5.56 3.34 -15.56
N LYS A 437 -4.30 2.97 -15.79
CA LYS A 437 -3.79 2.44 -17.06
C LYS A 437 -3.18 1.08 -16.77
N ASN A 438 -3.58 0.08 -17.54
CA ASN A 438 -2.97 -1.24 -17.48
C ASN A 438 -2.69 -1.75 -18.91
N SER A 439 -1.53 -2.38 -19.08
CA SER A 439 -1.11 -3.01 -20.32
C SER A 439 -0.51 -4.38 -19.99
N ILE A 440 -1.06 -5.43 -20.57
CA ILE A 440 -0.56 -6.80 -20.43
C ILE A 440 -0.10 -7.27 -21.80
N ARG A 441 1.16 -7.68 -21.92
CA ARG A 441 1.73 -8.31 -23.09
C ARG A 441 2.11 -9.73 -22.77
N PHE A 442 1.78 -10.67 -23.63
CA PHE A 442 2.15 -12.07 -23.46
C PHE A 442 2.30 -12.77 -24.81
N ASP A 443 3.11 -13.83 -24.83
CA ASP A 443 3.26 -14.65 -26.02
C ASP A 443 2.17 -15.75 -26.09
N LEU A 444 1.93 -16.31 -27.27
CA LEU A 444 0.92 -17.36 -27.45
C LEU A 444 1.28 -18.67 -26.74
N SER A 445 2.57 -18.90 -26.45
CA SER A 445 2.99 -20.03 -25.61
C SER A 445 2.80 -19.76 -24.12
N GLY A 446 2.53 -18.49 -23.78
CA GLY A 446 2.41 -17.91 -22.47
C GLY A 446 3.66 -18.02 -21.58
N ARG A 447 4.77 -18.52 -22.10
CA ARG A 447 6.04 -18.52 -21.37
C ARG A 447 6.53 -17.13 -21.00
N TYR A 448 6.06 -16.08 -21.66
CA TYR A 448 6.42 -14.70 -21.41
C TYR A 448 5.19 -13.85 -21.06
N MET A 449 5.34 -13.00 -20.04
CA MET A 449 4.35 -11.99 -19.69
C MET A 449 5.02 -10.70 -19.19
N GLU A 450 4.58 -9.57 -19.70
CA GLU A 450 4.91 -8.21 -19.23
C GLU A 450 3.62 -7.51 -18.81
N ILE A 451 3.60 -6.96 -17.61
CA ILE A 451 2.52 -6.14 -17.07
C ILE A 451 3.08 -4.74 -16.85
N LYS A 452 2.34 -3.73 -17.28
CA LYS A 452 2.54 -2.32 -16.90
C LYS A 452 1.23 -1.83 -16.31
N HIS A 453 1.26 -1.35 -15.08
CA HIS A 453 0.11 -0.88 -14.35
C HIS A 453 0.43 0.49 -13.74
N GLU A 454 -0.47 1.46 -13.86
CA GLU A 454 -0.29 2.80 -13.33
C GLU A 454 -1.63 3.30 -12.79
N ILE A 455 -1.66 3.69 -11.52
CA ILE A 455 -2.77 4.40 -10.90
C ILE A 455 -2.32 5.82 -10.61
N GLU A 456 -3.14 6.79 -11.00
CA GLU A 456 -3.00 8.20 -10.63
C GLU A 456 -4.30 8.64 -9.97
N SER A 457 -4.20 9.25 -8.78
CA SER A 457 -5.36 9.80 -8.08
C SER A 457 -5.03 11.17 -7.52
N GLU A 458 -5.96 12.10 -7.67
CA GLU A 458 -5.91 13.44 -7.08
C GLU A 458 -7.22 13.69 -6.35
N ARG A 459 -7.12 13.92 -5.05
CA ARG A 459 -8.24 14.35 -4.21
C ARG A 459 -7.98 15.75 -3.70
N GLU A 460 -9.01 16.58 -3.77
CA GLU A 460 -9.06 17.91 -3.21
C GLU A 460 -10.21 18.01 -2.21
N VAL A 461 -9.91 18.51 -1.02
CA VAL A 461 -10.87 18.80 0.04
C VAL A 461 -10.81 20.29 0.32
N GLN A 462 -11.92 20.96 0.02
CA GLN A 462 -12.09 22.40 0.18
C GLN A 462 -13.13 22.64 1.27
N VAL A 463 -12.82 23.52 2.22
CA VAL A 463 -13.74 23.97 3.26
C VAL A 463 -13.92 25.47 3.12
N GLU A 464 -15.15 25.93 3.00
CA GLU A 464 -15.55 27.33 2.84
C GLU A 464 -16.44 27.76 4.01
N THR A 465 -16.31 29.00 4.45
CA THR A 465 -17.24 29.62 5.41
C THR A 465 -18.56 29.99 4.73
N GLU A 466 -19.58 30.32 5.52
CA GLU A 466 -20.86 30.85 5.02
C GLU A 466 -20.70 32.07 4.09
N THR A 467 -19.71 32.92 4.34
CA THR A 467 -19.39 34.08 3.50
C THR A 467 -18.67 33.73 2.19
N GLY A 468 -18.44 32.44 1.92
CA GLY A 468 -17.71 31.94 0.75
C GLY A 468 -16.19 32.08 0.86
N GLN A 469 -15.65 32.37 2.06
CA GLN A 469 -14.22 32.48 2.27
C GLN A 469 -13.59 31.07 2.38
N LEU A 470 -12.51 30.83 1.63
CA LEU A 470 -11.75 29.59 1.74
C LEU A 470 -11.10 29.48 3.13
N PHE A 471 -11.58 28.53 3.93
CA PHE A 471 -11.05 28.22 5.25
C PHE A 471 -9.89 27.22 5.17
N SER A 472 -10.04 26.16 4.38
CA SER A 472 -9.00 25.13 4.20
C SER A 472 -9.05 24.54 2.80
N LEU A 473 -7.86 24.29 2.24
CA LEU A 473 -7.68 23.54 1.01
C LEU A 473 -6.59 22.50 1.23
N VAL A 474 -6.93 21.25 0.99
CA VAL A 474 -6.01 20.13 1.11
C VAL A 474 -6.06 19.25 -0.13
N THR A 475 -4.90 18.98 -0.70
CA THR A 475 -4.77 18.16 -1.90
C THR A 475 -3.90 16.94 -1.61
N MET A 476 -4.40 15.75 -1.91
CA MET A 476 -3.64 14.49 -1.89
C MET A 476 -3.48 13.99 -3.31
N LYS A 477 -2.23 13.84 -3.76
CA LYS A 477 -1.89 13.23 -5.05
C LYS A 477 -1.18 11.91 -4.82
N ARG A 478 -1.60 10.87 -5.52
CA ARG A 478 -1.04 9.52 -5.49
C ARG A 478 -0.70 9.08 -6.89
N LYS A 479 0.48 8.48 -7.07
CA LYS A 479 0.90 7.88 -8.34
C LYS A 479 1.65 6.58 -8.08
N TYR A 480 1.12 5.48 -8.60
CA TYR A 480 1.57 4.11 -8.34
C TYR A 480 1.90 3.35 -9.64
N PRO A 481 3.05 3.63 -10.28
CA PRO A 481 3.49 2.85 -11.44
C PRO A 481 4.14 1.53 -10.99
N MET A 482 3.81 0.48 -11.71
CA MET A 482 4.28 -0.88 -11.52
C MET A 482 4.58 -1.51 -12.89
N SER A 483 5.69 -2.24 -12.99
CA SER A 483 5.95 -3.14 -14.09
C SER A 483 6.45 -4.49 -13.60
N VAL A 484 5.96 -5.56 -14.20
CA VAL A 484 6.39 -6.94 -13.89
C VAL A 484 6.67 -7.64 -15.19
N THR A 485 7.83 -8.27 -15.29
CA THR A 485 8.18 -9.18 -16.39
C THR A 485 8.40 -10.56 -15.81
N SER A 486 7.82 -11.58 -16.44
CA SER A 486 8.05 -12.97 -16.08
C SER A 486 8.29 -13.80 -17.34
N TYR A 487 9.18 -14.78 -17.19
CA TYR A 487 9.53 -15.76 -18.20
C TYR A 487 9.69 -17.13 -17.55
N TYR A 488 9.22 -18.19 -18.20
CA TYR A 488 9.52 -19.55 -17.75
C TYR A 488 9.74 -20.54 -18.88
N THR A 489 10.47 -21.62 -18.57
CA THR A 489 10.69 -22.73 -19.50
C THR A 489 10.83 -24.05 -18.75
N MET A 490 10.28 -25.12 -19.31
CA MET A 490 10.38 -26.47 -18.75
C MET A 490 11.53 -27.23 -19.39
N ARG A 491 12.40 -27.81 -18.55
CA ARG A 491 13.49 -28.70 -18.98
C ARG A 491 12.98 -30.14 -18.98
N ARG A 492 12.74 -30.66 -20.18
CA ARG A 492 12.18 -32.01 -20.39
C ARG A 492 13.04 -33.20 -19.90
N PRO A 493 14.38 -33.12 -19.75
CA PRO A 493 15.16 -34.26 -19.25
C PRO A 493 14.97 -34.58 -17.75
N ASP A 494 14.66 -33.58 -16.91
CA ASP A 494 14.67 -33.70 -15.45
C ASP A 494 13.40 -33.15 -14.77
N ARG A 495 12.39 -32.73 -15.55
CA ARG A 495 11.14 -32.07 -15.11
C ARG A 495 11.37 -30.79 -14.29
N SER A 496 12.54 -30.18 -14.37
CA SER A 496 12.77 -28.87 -13.76
C SER A 496 12.09 -27.76 -14.55
N THR A 497 11.62 -26.73 -13.84
CA THR A 497 11.11 -25.50 -14.45
C THR A 497 12.00 -24.34 -14.04
N TYR A 498 12.48 -23.61 -15.05
CA TYR A 498 13.23 -22.38 -14.86
C TYR A 498 12.28 -21.20 -14.96
N TYR A 499 12.34 -20.30 -13.97
CA TYR A 499 11.61 -19.05 -13.88
C TYR A 499 12.60 -17.90 -13.84
N SER A 500 12.31 -16.82 -14.55
CA SER A 500 13.06 -15.57 -14.50
C SER A 500 12.09 -14.42 -14.53
N GLY A 501 12.42 -13.33 -13.85
CA GLY A 501 11.56 -12.17 -13.87
C GLY A 501 12.23 -10.91 -13.33
N SER A 502 11.46 -9.84 -13.39
CA SER A 502 11.77 -8.58 -12.74
C SER A 502 10.49 -7.87 -12.34
N ALA A 503 10.54 -7.07 -11.28
CA ALA A 503 9.46 -6.18 -10.90
C ALA A 503 10.03 -4.79 -10.57
N ASN A 504 9.36 -3.75 -11.01
CA ASN A 504 9.61 -2.38 -10.59
C ASN A 504 8.31 -1.82 -10.02
N VAL A 505 8.34 -1.34 -8.79
CA VAL A 505 7.16 -0.80 -8.10
C VAL A 505 7.53 0.57 -7.55
N THR A 506 6.62 1.53 -7.62
CA THR A 506 6.83 2.83 -7.00
C THR A 506 5.57 3.34 -6.32
N MET A 507 5.72 3.89 -5.13
CA MET A 507 4.69 4.61 -4.40
C MET A 507 5.08 6.09 -4.31
N LYS A 508 4.34 6.97 -4.99
CA LYS A 508 4.51 8.42 -4.89
C LYS A 508 3.28 9.04 -4.27
N GLU A 509 3.47 9.80 -3.21
CA GLU A 509 2.40 10.56 -2.56
C GLU A 509 2.84 12.00 -2.32
N LYS A 510 1.91 12.93 -2.54
CA LYS A 510 2.11 14.35 -2.28
C LYS A 510 0.88 14.92 -1.61
N LEU A 511 1.04 15.32 -0.36
CA LEU A 511 0.05 16.06 0.41
C LEU A 511 0.39 17.55 0.36
N VAL A 512 -0.57 18.41 0.05
CA VAL A 512 -0.43 19.87 0.06
C VAL A 512 -1.52 20.45 0.95
N ARG A 513 -1.13 21.31 1.90
CA ARG A 513 -2.04 22.04 2.80
C ARG A 513 -1.59 23.48 2.89
N GLY A 514 -2.28 24.39 2.21
CA GLY A 514 -1.84 25.78 2.06
C GLY A 514 -0.42 25.87 1.48
N LYS A 515 0.52 26.51 2.20
CA LYS A 515 1.94 26.62 1.79
C LYS A 515 2.81 25.41 2.16
N ARG A 516 2.26 24.44 2.92
CA ARG A 516 2.99 23.26 3.39
C ARG A 516 2.79 22.11 2.42
N SER A 517 3.83 21.32 2.20
CA SER A 517 3.71 20.08 1.43
C SER A 517 4.53 18.96 2.04
N ARG A 518 4.04 17.74 1.89
CA ARG A 518 4.75 16.51 2.23
C ARG A 518 4.86 15.67 0.97
N VAL A 519 6.05 15.15 0.73
CA VAL A 519 6.33 14.31 -0.44
C VAL A 519 6.92 13.00 0.05
N TYR A 520 6.33 11.91 -0.39
CA TYR A 520 6.80 10.54 -0.16
C TYR A 520 7.04 9.88 -1.52
N HIS A 521 8.19 9.25 -1.67
CA HIS A 521 8.58 8.55 -2.88
C HIS A 521 9.35 7.30 -2.48
N ASN A 522 8.79 6.12 -2.71
CA ASN A 522 9.43 4.85 -2.47
C ASN A 522 9.45 4.07 -3.78
N SER A 523 10.63 3.73 -4.31
CA SER A 523 10.77 2.93 -5.53
C SER A 523 11.60 1.70 -5.26
N GLN A 524 11.14 0.56 -5.76
CA GLN A 524 11.78 -0.74 -5.58
C GLN A 524 11.94 -1.42 -6.93
N SER A 525 13.13 -1.95 -7.19
CA SER A 525 13.47 -2.74 -8.38
C SER A 525 13.99 -4.10 -7.93
N THR A 526 13.46 -5.16 -8.51
CA THR A 526 13.90 -6.52 -8.24
C THR A 526 14.05 -7.30 -9.53
N CYS A 527 15.03 -8.19 -9.59
CA CYS A 527 15.21 -9.11 -10.70
C CYS A 527 15.88 -10.40 -10.23
N GLY A 528 15.67 -11.47 -10.99
CA GLY A 528 16.28 -12.74 -10.65
C GLY A 528 15.69 -13.92 -11.41
N TRP A 529 16.18 -15.09 -11.05
CA TRP A 529 15.77 -16.36 -11.61
C TRP A 529 15.78 -17.46 -10.53
N VAL A 530 14.96 -18.48 -10.75
CA VAL A 530 14.87 -19.64 -9.88
C VAL A 530 14.60 -20.89 -10.73
N THR A 531 15.19 -22.00 -10.32
CA THR A 531 14.91 -23.33 -10.88
C THR A 531 14.17 -24.13 -9.82
N VAL A 532 13.00 -24.63 -10.18
CA VAL A 532 12.15 -25.45 -9.33
C VAL A 532 12.11 -26.86 -9.89
N LYS A 533 12.30 -27.86 -9.04
CA LYS A 533 12.19 -29.28 -9.38
C LYS A 533 11.42 -29.98 -8.28
N ASP A 534 10.40 -30.75 -8.64
CA ASP A 534 9.53 -31.46 -7.69
C ASP A 534 9.02 -30.51 -6.57
N GLU A 535 8.58 -29.32 -6.99
CA GLU A 535 8.07 -28.23 -6.12
C GLU A 535 9.11 -27.61 -5.16
N MET A 536 10.36 -28.04 -5.23
CA MET A 536 11.47 -27.50 -4.43
C MET A 536 12.36 -26.56 -5.25
N VAL A 537 12.79 -25.47 -4.63
CA VAL A 537 13.81 -24.58 -5.22
C VAL A 537 15.17 -25.29 -5.16
N VAL A 538 15.73 -25.60 -6.32
CA VAL A 538 17.04 -26.28 -6.43
C VAL A 538 18.20 -25.34 -6.76
N GLY A 539 17.88 -24.09 -7.13
CA GLY A 539 18.88 -23.05 -7.37
C GLY A 539 18.23 -21.76 -7.85
N GLY A 540 18.85 -20.62 -7.55
CA GLY A 540 18.35 -19.33 -7.99
C GLY A 540 19.23 -18.18 -7.53
N SER A 541 18.92 -17.00 -8.06
CA SER A 541 19.55 -15.75 -7.64
C SER A 541 18.56 -14.61 -7.80
N ALA A 542 18.56 -13.69 -6.84
CA ALA A 542 17.72 -12.50 -6.87
C ALA A 542 18.46 -11.30 -6.29
N ARG A 543 18.11 -10.12 -6.78
CA ARG A 543 18.61 -8.83 -6.30
C ARG A 543 17.44 -7.88 -6.17
N THR A 544 17.39 -7.15 -5.06
CA THR A 544 16.39 -6.12 -4.79
C THR A 544 17.08 -4.84 -4.35
N GLU A 545 16.67 -3.73 -4.93
CA GLU A 545 17.13 -2.39 -4.61
C GLU A 545 15.93 -1.51 -4.32
N GLN A 546 16.01 -0.69 -3.27
CA GLN A 546 14.94 0.20 -2.86
C GLN A 546 15.50 1.57 -2.51
N ASN A 547 14.83 2.61 -3.02
CA ASN A 547 15.15 4.00 -2.77
C ASN A 547 13.92 4.70 -2.20
N LEU A 548 14.04 5.15 -0.96
CA LEU A 548 13.02 5.89 -0.25
C LEU A 548 13.45 7.35 -0.09
N LYS A 549 12.55 8.27 -0.43
CA LYS A 549 12.70 9.72 -0.20
C LYS A 549 11.45 10.26 0.45
N TYR A 550 11.61 10.94 1.57
CA TYR A 550 10.56 11.62 2.29
C TYR A 550 10.99 13.06 2.61
N ARG A 551 10.08 14.01 2.43
CA ARG A 551 10.29 15.41 2.78
C ARG A 551 9.03 15.99 3.40
N ASP A 552 9.15 16.56 4.60
CA ASP A 552 8.12 17.40 5.20
C ASP A 552 8.51 18.89 5.12
N GLY A 553 7.73 19.68 4.40
CA GLY A 553 8.00 21.11 4.15
C GLY A 553 7.64 22.05 5.31
N VAL A 554 7.32 21.52 6.49
CA VAL A 554 7.12 22.33 7.72
C VAL A 554 8.48 22.81 8.24
N SER A 555 8.55 23.97 8.90
CA SER A 555 9.76 24.42 9.60
C SER A 555 10.14 23.40 10.68
N GLY A 556 11.33 22.80 10.58
CA GLY A 556 11.73 21.65 11.40
C GLY A 556 11.24 20.30 10.87
N GLY A 557 10.51 20.26 9.75
CA GLY A 557 10.07 19.02 9.11
C GLY A 557 11.26 18.13 8.73
N GLY A 558 11.15 16.85 9.06
CA GLY A 558 12.18 15.87 8.75
C GLY A 558 12.30 15.64 7.24
N CYS A 559 13.53 15.43 6.79
CA CYS A 559 13.80 14.86 5.49
C CYS A 559 14.53 13.55 5.67
N CYS A 560 14.26 12.57 4.80
CA CYS A 560 14.93 11.29 4.83
C CYS A 560 15.13 10.79 3.40
N ILE A 561 16.34 10.31 3.14
CA ILE A 561 16.66 9.50 1.99
C ILE A 561 17.21 8.20 2.57
N ARG A 562 16.64 7.04 2.21
CA ARG A 562 17.15 5.74 2.63
C ARG A 562 17.30 4.85 1.41
N GLU A 563 18.46 4.23 1.27
CA GLU A 563 18.80 3.36 0.15
C GLU A 563 19.20 2.00 0.69
N ALA A 564 18.50 0.96 0.26
CA ALA A 564 18.79 -0.40 0.65
C ALA A 564 18.93 -1.30 -0.58
N ALA A 565 19.84 -2.26 -0.51
CA ALA A 565 20.04 -3.26 -1.54
C ALA A 565 20.34 -4.61 -0.92
N ALA A 566 19.78 -5.67 -1.50
CA ALA A 566 20.00 -7.05 -1.09
C ALA A 566 20.23 -7.94 -2.30
N GLN A 567 21.02 -9.00 -2.12
CA GLN A 567 21.26 -10.01 -3.13
C GLN A 567 21.36 -11.39 -2.49
N ASN A 568 20.63 -12.36 -3.04
CA ASN A 568 20.63 -13.75 -2.60
C ASN A 568 20.42 -13.88 -1.08
N GLY A 569 19.41 -13.19 -0.54
CA GLY A 569 19.06 -13.20 0.88
C GLY A 569 20.01 -12.44 1.80
N ARG A 570 21.00 -11.71 1.26
CA ARG A 570 21.97 -10.93 2.05
C ARG A 570 21.82 -9.44 1.78
N LEU A 571 21.74 -8.65 2.85
CA LEU A 571 21.78 -7.20 2.77
C LEU A 571 23.18 -6.74 2.34
N LEU A 572 23.24 -5.99 1.24
CA LEU A 572 24.47 -5.41 0.69
C LEU A 572 24.66 -3.96 1.14
N LYS A 573 23.55 -3.23 1.27
CA LYS A 573 23.51 -1.80 1.61
C LYS A 573 22.24 -1.49 2.40
N ASP A 574 22.36 -0.64 3.42
CA ASP A 574 21.24 0.06 4.06
C ASP A 574 21.78 1.37 4.65
N GLU A 575 21.62 2.45 3.90
CA GLU A 575 22.13 3.78 4.26
C GLU A 575 20.97 4.76 4.36
N ALA A 576 20.89 5.49 5.48
CA ALA A 576 19.93 6.57 5.67
C ALA A 576 20.66 7.92 5.80
N SER A 577 20.15 8.93 5.12
CA SER A 577 20.54 10.33 5.24
C SER A 577 19.34 11.16 5.64
N TYR A 578 19.51 12.01 6.65
CA TYR A 578 18.48 12.92 7.15
C TYR A 578 18.66 14.35 6.62
N LEU A 579 19.68 14.57 5.79
CA LEU A 579 20.01 15.84 5.18
C LEU A 579 19.60 15.80 3.71
N CYS A 580 18.45 16.37 3.40
CA CYS A 580 18.14 16.71 2.03
C CYS A 580 18.79 18.06 1.73
N GLY A 581 19.83 18.07 0.89
CA GLY A 581 20.38 19.32 0.39
C GLY A 581 19.25 20.25 -0.07
N SER A 582 19.31 21.51 0.34
CA SER A 582 18.41 22.53 -0.19
C SER A 582 18.54 22.50 -1.70
N SER A 583 17.53 22.02 -2.40
CA SER A 583 17.49 22.12 -3.86
C SER A 583 17.54 23.61 -4.18
N SER A 584 18.70 24.08 -4.63
CA SER A 584 18.84 25.33 -5.34
C SER A 584 17.74 25.36 -6.39
N SER A 585 16.97 26.44 -6.40
CA SER A 585 16.07 26.80 -7.48
C SER A 585 16.87 26.88 -8.79
N THR A 586 17.04 25.76 -9.48
CA THR A 586 17.32 25.77 -10.91
C THR A 586 15.99 25.89 -11.62
N SER A 587 15.66 27.14 -11.93
CA SER A 587 14.83 27.46 -13.08
C SER A 587 15.38 26.72 -14.31
N SER A 588 14.67 25.71 -14.79
CA SER A 588 14.81 25.27 -16.17
C SER A 588 13.43 25.30 -16.82
N SER A 589 13.29 26.34 -17.62
CA SER A 589 12.27 26.62 -18.62
C SER A 589 11.93 25.41 -19.48
N ALA A 590 10.66 25.35 -19.90
CA ALA A 590 10.13 24.77 -21.14
C ALA A 590 10.98 23.72 -21.90
N ILE A 591 10.47 22.49 -22.02
CA ILE A 591 9.77 21.93 -23.19
C ILE A 591 9.05 20.65 -22.75
#